data_AF-A0A842ZNW3-F1
#
_entry.id   AF-A0A842ZNW3-F1
#
_cell.length_a   1.000
_cell.length_b   1.000
_cell.length_c   1.000
_cell.angle_alpha   90.00
_cell.angle_beta   90.00
_cell.angle_gamma   90.00
#
_symmetry.space_group_name_H-M   'P 1'
#
loop_
_entity.id
_entity.type
_entity.pdbx_description
1 polymer ?
#
loop_
_entity_poly.entity_id
_entity_poly.type
_entity_poly.pdbx_seq_one_letter_code
_entity_poly.pdbx_strand_id
1 'polypeptide(L)' 'MIEIKVQNIVASTTFAEKLDLDVIAQSFEDAEYEPEQFPGLVYRLK' A
#
# COMPACT_ATOMS: atom_id res chain seq x y z
N MET A 1 29.09 15.11 -17.88
CA MET A 1 27.92 14.20 -17.93
C MET A 1 27.01 14.55 -16.79
N ILE A 2 25.69 14.58 -17.00
CA ILE A 2 24.73 14.84 -15.92
C ILE A 2 24.56 13.54 -15.13
N GLU A 3 24.72 13.61 -13.82
CA GLU A 3 24.46 12.49 -12.92
C GLU A 3 22.95 12.38 -12.65
N ILE A 4 22.36 11.22 -12.94
CA ILE A 4 20.96 10.95 -12.65
C ILE A 4 20.89 10.22 -11.30
N LYS A 5 20.16 10.80 -10.34
CA LYS A 5 19.88 10.18 -9.03
C LYS A 5 18.40 9.86 -8.88
N VAL A 6 18.08 8.58 -8.84
CA VAL A 6 16.72 8.09 -8.55
C VAL A 6 16.34 8.47 -7.12
N GLN A 7 15.17 9.11 -6.96
CA GLN A 7 14.65 9.55 -5.66
C GLN A 7 13.61 8.59 -5.09
N ASN A 8 12.81 7.97 -5.96
CA ASN A 8 11.72 7.09 -5.58
C ASN A 8 11.38 6.15 -6.75
N ILE A 9 10.82 4.98 -6.44
CA ILE A 9 10.31 4.01 -7.39
C ILE A 9 8.90 3.61 -6.92
N VAL A 10 7.95 3.61 -7.85
CA VAL A 10 6.58 3.13 -7.62
C VAL A 10 6.35 1.94 -8.54
N ALA A 11 5.81 0.86 -7.98
CA ALA A 11 5.46 -0.36 -8.72
C ALA A 11 4.04 -0.80 -8.37
N SER A 12 3.36 -1.48 -9.29
CA SER A 12 2.02 -2.03 -9.09
C SER A 12 1.94 -3.45 -9.63
N THR A 13 1.08 -4.26 -9.01
CA THR A 13 0.77 -5.62 -9.46
C THR A 13 -0.63 -6.01 -8.98
N THR A 14 -1.20 -7.04 -9.59
CA THR A 14 -2.44 -7.68 -9.12
C THR A 14 -2.07 -8.92 -8.31
N PHE A 15 -2.41 -8.91 -7.02
CA PHE A 15 -2.09 -10.02 -6.12
C PHE A 15 -3.23 -11.03 -5.98
N ALA A 16 -4.48 -10.58 -6.08
CA ALA A 16 -5.67 -11.43 -5.99
C ALA A 16 -6.84 -10.81 -6.76
N GLU A 17 -7.83 -11.63 -7.12
CA GLU A 17 -9.06 -11.15 -7.77
C GLU A 17 -9.96 -10.35 -6.81
N LYS A 18 -9.97 -10.72 -5.51
CA LYS A 18 -10.73 -10.05 -4.45
C LYS A 18 -9.93 -10.08 -3.14
N LEU A 19 -10.01 -8.98 -2.40
CA LEU A 19 -9.43 -8.83 -1.07
C LEU A 19 -10.47 -8.17 -0.15
N ASP A 20 -10.61 -8.71 1.06
CA ASP A 20 -11.42 -8.11 2.11
C ASP A 20 -10.52 -7.18 2.93
N LEU A 21 -10.64 -5.87 2.70
CA LEU A 21 -9.77 -4.88 3.32
C LEU A 21 -10.02 -4.72 4.82
N ASP A 22 -11.25 -4.98 5.29
CA ASP A 22 -11.60 -4.92 6.71
C ASP A 22 -10.92 -6.06 7.47
N VAL A 23 -10.96 -7.28 6.92
CA VAL A 23 -10.28 -8.44 7.52
C VAL A 23 -8.76 -8.24 7.53
N ILE A 24 -8.19 -7.69 6.46
CA ILE A 24 -6.75 -7.40 6.38
C ILE A 24 -6.37 -6.34 7.42
N ALA A 25 -7.12 -5.24 7.52
CA ALA A 25 -6.85 -4.19 8.52
C ALA A 25 -6.85 -4.74 9.96
N GLN A 26 -7.76 -5.67 10.27
CA GLN A 26 -7.81 -6.32 11.59
C GLN A 26 -6.67 -7.32 11.82
N SER A 27 -6.10 -7.87 10.76
CA SER A 27 -5.04 -8.90 10.83
C SER A 27 -3.64 -8.31 10.95
N PHE A 28 -3.44 -7.04 10.58
CA PHE A 28 -2.14 -6.38 10.57
C PHE A 28 -2.17 -5.14 11.46
N GLU A 29 -1.41 -5.14 12.56
CA GLU A 29 -1.38 -4.05 13.55
C GLU A 29 -0.99 -2.68 12.93
N ASP A 30 -0.09 -2.67 11.95
CA ASP A 30 0.38 -1.45 11.27
C ASP A 30 -0.41 -1.14 9.97
N ALA A 31 -1.56 -1.78 9.74
CA ALA A 31 -2.42 -1.45 8.60
C ALA A 31 -3.34 -0.27 8.91
N GLU A 32 -3.35 0.71 8.00
CA GLU A 32 -4.23 1.88 8.05
C GLU A 32 -5.32 1.75 6.98
N TYR A 33 -6.58 1.71 7.41
CA TYR A 33 -7.73 1.62 6.51
C TYR A 33 -8.85 2.56 6.97
N GLU A 34 -8.99 3.68 6.26
CA GLU A 34 -9.97 4.74 6.51
C GLU A 34 -10.74 5.02 5.20
N PRO A 35 -11.75 4.20 4.84
CA PRO A 35 -12.39 4.22 3.52
C PRO A 35 -13.09 5.55 3.19
N GLU A 36 -13.47 6.32 4.22
CA GLU A 36 -14.03 7.67 4.05
C GLU A 36 -13.00 8.68 3.52
N GLN A 37 -11.71 8.44 3.78
CA GLN A 37 -10.61 9.31 3.35
C GLN A 37 -9.89 8.75 2.12
N PHE A 38 -9.65 7.43 2.11
CA PHE A 38 -8.94 6.75 1.03
C PHE A 38 -9.45 5.30 0.88
N PRO A 39 -9.86 4.85 -0.32
CA PRO A 39 -10.49 3.55 -0.51
C PRO A 39 -9.52 2.35 -0.46
N GLY A 40 -8.21 2.59 -0.33
CA GLY A 40 -7.20 1.53 -0.25
C GLY A 40 -6.69 1.34 1.18
N LEU A 41 -6.20 0.13 1.46
CA LEU A 41 -5.47 -0.15 2.69
C LEU A 41 -4.01 0.25 2.51
N VAL A 42 -3.47 1.02 3.46
CA VAL A 42 -2.07 1.42 3.48
C VAL A 42 -1.34 0.56 4.50
N TYR A 43 -0.28 -0.11 4.07
CA TYR A 43 0.60 -0.88 4.95
C TYR A 43 2.05 -0.45 4.74
N ARG A 44 2.74 -0.09 5.83
CA ARG A 44 4.12 0.39 5.78
C ARG A 44 5.04 -0.62 6.44
N LEU A 45 5.94 -1.19 5.66
CA LEU A 45 7.03 -2.01 6.18
C LEU A 45 8.05 -1.11 6.89
N LYS A 46 8.55 -1.54 8.06
CA LYS A 46 9.70 -0.92 8.74
C LYS A 46 11.01 -1.33 8.09
#